data_AF-A0A7H8LVS1-F1
#
_entry.id   AF-A0A7H8LVS1-F1
#
_cell.length_a   1.000
_cell.length_b   1.000
_cell.length_c   1.000
_cell.angle_alpha   90.00
_cell.angle_beta   90.00
_cell.angle_gamma   90.00
#
_symmetry.space_group_name_H-M   'P 1'
#
loop_
_entity.id
_entity.type
_entity.pdbx_description
1 polymer ?
#
loop_
_entity_poly.entity_id
_entity_poly.type
_entity_poly.pdbx_seq_one_letter_code
_entity_poly.pdbx_strand_id
1 'polypeptide(L)'
;MTTVILVLLCLAIAGRELYLASDKRLPRAQAELGRLRRQLDDLARDHEALKTVVDEATEPAGIPIPPPEPPTEILERLDSAVGRVERLEKQFGDISGDLAGADLDRDAQRALARSLDAVEQDVLELHREMLDRLDREEGVVTGVLLSEEGENETLLAEAYEKCAAECGLRVRIRDQRSAQATGTYWGTVYHMSGRRPDVLAEDLFSYVRALYDPRDESAVNALLTELASLRGGGIAQFGPFVAVGTPSALLCGVLPDDESTPPTEPWQLVDRIRELPADRQRDLSWLRPDE
;
A
#
# COMPACT_ATOMS: atom_id res chain seq x y z
N MET A 1 -0.35 11.11 -19.07
CA MET A 1 0.01 10.66 -17.70
C MET A 1 -1.23 10.21 -16.91
N THR A 2 -2.38 10.89 -17.01
CA THR A 2 -3.65 10.54 -16.34
C THR A 2 -4.23 9.16 -16.72
N THR A 3 -4.05 8.72 -17.96
CA THR A 3 -4.53 7.42 -18.44
C THR A 3 -3.78 6.24 -17.82
N VAL A 4 -2.47 6.37 -17.60
CA VAL A 4 -1.65 5.33 -16.97
C VAL A 4 -2.02 5.17 -15.49
N ILE A 5 -2.27 6.28 -14.80
CA ILE A 5 -2.68 6.28 -13.40
C ILE A 5 -4.05 5.61 -13.23
N LEU A 6 -5.00 5.90 -14.11
CA LEU A 6 -6.32 5.24 -14.10
C LEU A 6 -6.21 3.74 -14.40
N VAL A 7 -5.35 3.34 -15.33
CA VAL A 7 -5.13 1.91 -15.62
C VAL A 7 -4.53 1.20 -14.41
N LEU A 8 -3.53 1.78 -13.75
CA LEU A 8 -2.90 1.20 -12.56
C LEU A 8 -3.87 1.14 -11.37
N LEU A 9 -4.69 2.17 -11.17
CA LEU A 9 -5.70 2.21 -10.11
C LEU A 9 -6.79 1.14 -10.35
N CYS A 10 -7.27 1.02 -11.59
CA CYS A 10 -8.21 -0.04 -11.96
C CYS A 10 -7.61 -1.44 -11.76
N LEU A 11 -6.33 -1.63 -12.07
CA LEU A 11 -5.64 -2.92 -11.87
C LEU A 11 -5.47 -3.24 -10.38
N ALA A 12 -5.14 -2.25 -9.55
CA ALA A 12 -5.00 -2.41 -8.11
C ALA A 12 -6.35 -2.74 -7.44
N ILE A 13 -7.43 -2.07 -7.84
CA ILE A 13 -8.78 -2.33 -7.34
C ILE A 13 -9.26 -3.71 -7.79
N ALA A 14 -9.06 -4.07 -9.06
CA ALA A 14 -9.39 -5.40 -9.58
C ALA A 14 -8.60 -6.51 -8.87
N GLY A 15 -7.31 -6.30 -8.60
CA GLY A 15 -6.46 -7.24 -7.86
C GLY A 15 -6.93 -7.44 -6.42
N ARG A 16 -7.35 -6.36 -5.73
CA ARG A 16 -7.85 -6.43 -4.35
C ARG A 16 -9.20 -7.13 -4.24
N GLU A 17 -10.12 -6.87 -5.16
CA GLU A 17 -11.42 -7.56 -5.23
C GLU A 17 -11.25 -9.04 -5.57
N LEU A 18 -10.32 -9.38 -6.47
CA LEU A 18 -9.98 -10.76 -6.80
C LEU A 18 -9.34 -11.48 -5.60
N TYR A 19 -8.46 -10.81 -4.86
CA TYR A 19 -7.82 -11.35 -3.66
C TYR A 19 -8.86 -11.65 -2.56
N LEU A 20 -9.80 -10.72 -2.31
CA LEU A 20 -10.87 -10.90 -1.32
C LEU A 20 -11.90 -11.96 -1.73
N ALA A 21 -12.22 -12.06 -3.03
CA ALA A 21 -13.06 -13.13 -3.54
C ALA A 21 -12.38 -14.50 -3.40
N SER A 22 -11.07 -14.56 -3.58
CA SER A 22 -10.26 -15.78 -3.45
C SER A 22 -10.15 -16.22 -1.99
N ASP A 23 -9.93 -15.29 -1.07
CA ASP A 23 -9.81 -15.54 0.36
C ASP A 23 -11.13 -16.06 0.97
N LYS A 24 -12.29 -15.60 0.48
CA LYS A 24 -13.60 -16.14 0.90
C LYS A 24 -13.93 -17.50 0.27
N ARG A 25 -13.36 -17.81 -0.89
CA ARG A 25 -13.55 -19.11 -1.59
C ARG A 25 -12.68 -20.22 -1.00
N LEU A 26 -11.51 -19.88 -0.47
CA LEU A 26 -10.57 -20.83 0.12
C LEU A 26 -11.16 -21.67 1.29
N PRO A 27 -11.78 -21.07 2.34
CA PRO A 27 -12.35 -21.83 3.44
C PRO A 27 -13.62 -22.60 3.04
N ARG A 28 -14.39 -22.11 2.05
CA ARG A 28 -15.53 -22.84 1.48
C ARG A 28 -15.08 -24.07 0.70
N ALA A 29 -14.06 -23.94 -0.15
CA ALA A 29 -13.49 -25.06 -0.89
C ALA A 29 -12.86 -26.10 0.05
N GLN A 30 -12.22 -25.68 1.14
CA GLN A 30 -11.69 -26.60 2.16
C GLN A 30 -12.80 -27.36 2.91
N ALA A 31 -13.91 -26.70 3.23
CA ALA A 31 -15.06 -27.37 3.86
C ALA A 31 -15.74 -28.38 2.91
N GLU A 32 -15.85 -28.06 1.62
CA GLU A 32 -16.37 -28.97 0.60
C GLU A 32 -15.46 -30.18 0.37
N LEU A 33 -14.14 -29.98 0.32
CA LEU A 33 -13.17 -31.08 0.27
C LEU A 33 -13.26 -32.00 1.49
N GLY A 34 -13.46 -31.44 2.68
CA GLY A 34 -13.70 -32.22 3.90
C GLY A 34 -14.99 -33.04 3.84
N ARG A 35 -16.05 -32.50 3.23
CA ARG A 35 -17.33 -33.20 3.04
C ARG A 35 -17.20 -34.32 2.00
N LEU A 36 -16.54 -34.05 0.87
CA LEU A 36 -16.32 -35.03 -0.20
C LEU A 36 -15.44 -36.20 0.28
N ARG A 37 -14.40 -35.93 1.07
CA ARG A 37 -13.58 -37.00 1.68
C ARG A 37 -14.40 -37.92 2.58
N ARG A 38 -15.26 -37.37 3.45
CA ARG A 38 -16.17 -38.19 4.27
C ARG A 38 -17.13 -39.02 3.43
N GLN A 39 -17.67 -38.46 2.35
CA GLN A 39 -18.56 -39.18 1.44
C GLN A 39 -17.83 -40.33 0.72
N LEU A 40 -16.55 -40.16 0.37
CA LEU A 40 -15.72 -41.25 -0.18
C LEU A 40 -15.42 -42.32 0.87
N ASP A 41 -15.11 -41.94 2.11
CA ASP A 41 -14.87 -42.89 3.20
C ASP A 41 -16.14 -43.71 3.53
N ASP A 42 -17.31 -43.06 3.47
CA ASP A 42 -18.60 -43.73 3.64
C ASP A 42 -18.89 -44.69 2.48
N LEU A 43 -18.68 -44.26 1.22
CA LEU A 43 -18.85 -45.13 0.06
C LEU A 43 -17.89 -46.32 0.05
N ALA A 44 -16.64 -46.11 0.48
CA ALA A 44 -15.65 -47.17 0.60
C ALA A 44 -16.07 -48.20 1.64
N ARG A 45 -16.62 -47.75 2.79
CA ARG A 45 -17.20 -48.64 3.80
C ARG A 45 -18.42 -49.41 3.29
N ASP A 46 -19.31 -48.75 2.56
CA ASP A 46 -20.48 -49.40 1.96
C ASP A 46 -20.08 -50.44 0.90
N HIS A 47 -19.03 -50.16 0.13
CA HIS A 47 -18.48 -51.10 -0.85
C HIS A 47 -17.84 -52.32 -0.17
N GLU A 48 -17.05 -52.12 0.89
CA GLU A 48 -16.48 -53.21 1.69
C GLU A 48 -17.60 -54.08 2.29
N ALA A 49 -18.65 -53.45 2.83
CA ALA A 49 -19.81 -54.16 3.38
C ALA A 49 -20.56 -54.96 2.31
N LEU A 50 -20.84 -54.38 1.14
CA LEU A 50 -21.46 -55.11 0.04
C LEU A 50 -20.59 -56.27 -0.44
N LYS A 51 -19.27 -56.07 -0.50
CA LYS A 51 -18.32 -57.10 -0.90
C LYS A 51 -18.33 -58.27 0.09
N THR A 52 -18.37 -58.00 1.40
CA THR A 52 -18.49 -59.07 2.40
C THR A 52 -19.80 -59.86 2.28
N VAL A 53 -20.92 -59.20 1.97
CA VAL A 53 -22.22 -59.88 1.74
C VAL A 53 -22.20 -60.73 0.46
N VAL A 54 -21.53 -60.26 -0.59
CA VAL A 54 -21.35 -61.02 -1.84
C VAL A 54 -20.42 -62.21 -1.64
N ASP A 55 -19.33 -62.03 -0.89
CA ASP A 55 -18.40 -63.10 -0.56
C ASP A 55 -19.06 -64.16 0.35
N GLU A 56 -19.89 -63.75 1.32
CA GLU A 56 -20.67 -64.65 2.19
C GLU A 56 -21.79 -65.38 1.42
N ALA A 57 -22.38 -64.75 0.40
CA ALA A 57 -23.32 -65.40 -0.52
C ALA A 57 -22.63 -66.37 -1.51
N THR A 58 -21.29 -66.39 -1.58
CA THR A 58 -20.51 -67.21 -2.52
C THR A 58 -19.91 -68.47 -1.86
N GLU A 59 -20.22 -68.78 -0.59
CA GLU A 59 -19.83 -70.08 -0.01
C GLU A 59 -20.59 -71.27 -0.67
N PRO A 60 -19.91 -72.34 -1.12
CA PRO A 60 -20.50 -73.36 -1.98
C PRO A 60 -21.17 -74.48 -1.18
N ALA A 61 -22.50 -74.52 -1.15
CA ALA A 61 -23.26 -75.73 -0.83
C ALA A 61 -23.79 -76.37 -2.12
N GLY A 62 -23.25 -77.53 -2.47
CA GLY A 62 -23.58 -78.26 -3.70
C GLY A 62 -25.03 -78.75 -3.73
N ILE A 63 -25.81 -78.18 -4.65
CA ILE A 63 -26.98 -78.81 -5.29
C ILE A 63 -26.99 -78.28 -6.74
N PRO A 64 -27.06 -79.12 -7.79
CA PRO A 64 -27.05 -78.66 -9.17
C PRO A 64 -28.43 -78.06 -9.52
N ILE A 65 -28.52 -76.74 -9.41
CA ILE A 65 -29.63 -75.94 -9.94
C ILE A 65 -29.14 -75.37 -11.28
N PRO A 66 -29.90 -75.46 -12.38
CA PRO A 66 -29.51 -74.85 -13.65
C PRO A 66 -29.34 -73.34 -13.47
N PRO A 67 -28.38 -72.69 -14.16
CA PRO A 67 -28.05 -71.30 -13.88
C PRO A 67 -29.29 -70.41 -14.12
N PRO A 68 -29.78 -69.66 -13.12
CA PRO A 68 -30.72 -68.60 -13.41
C PRO A 68 -29.95 -67.54 -14.20
N GLU A 69 -30.47 -67.16 -15.36
CA GLU A 69 -30.00 -65.99 -16.09
C GLU A 69 -29.99 -64.81 -15.11
N PRO A 70 -28.89 -64.04 -15.04
CA PRO A 70 -28.83 -62.89 -14.14
C PRO A 70 -30.01 -61.96 -14.50
N PRO A 71 -30.82 -61.52 -13.52
CA PRO A 71 -31.92 -60.62 -13.81
C PRO A 71 -31.34 -59.40 -14.52
N THR A 72 -31.86 -59.10 -15.71
CA THR A 72 -31.45 -57.99 -16.58
C THR A 72 -31.33 -56.67 -15.84
N GLU A 73 -32.13 -56.49 -14.78
CA GLU A 73 -32.10 -55.34 -13.88
C GLU A 73 -30.77 -55.12 -13.14
N ILE A 74 -30.05 -56.19 -12.77
CA ILE A 74 -28.75 -56.10 -12.09
C ILE A 74 -27.65 -55.73 -13.09
N LEU A 75 -27.71 -56.30 -14.30
CA LEU A 75 -26.80 -55.94 -15.41
C LEU A 75 -27.00 -54.48 -15.84
N GLU A 76 -28.25 -54.01 -15.96
CA GLU A 76 -28.57 -52.61 -16.27
C GLU A 76 -28.10 -51.63 -15.17
N ARG A 77 -28.19 -52.02 -13.89
CA ARG A 77 -27.66 -51.21 -12.78
C ARG A 77 -26.13 -51.16 -12.77
N LEU A 78 -25.46 -52.26 -13.11
CA LEU A 78 -24.01 -52.32 -13.27
C LEU A 78 -23.54 -51.46 -14.45
N ASP A 79 -24.19 -51.55 -15.61
CA ASP A 79 -23.88 -50.70 -16.78
C ASP A 79 -24.11 -49.21 -16.48
N SER A 80 -25.18 -48.88 -15.76
CA SER A 80 -25.44 -47.51 -15.29
C SER A 80 -24.39 -47.02 -14.30
N ALA A 81 -23.93 -47.90 -13.40
CA ALA A 81 -22.86 -47.59 -12.45
C ALA A 81 -21.52 -47.38 -13.17
N VAL A 82 -21.17 -48.23 -14.13
CA VAL A 82 -19.97 -48.10 -14.98
C VAL A 82 -20.00 -46.77 -15.74
N GLY A 83 -21.13 -46.43 -16.38
CA GLY A 83 -21.28 -45.14 -17.07
C GLY A 83 -21.31 -43.92 -16.14
N ARG A 84 -21.56 -44.09 -14.83
CA ARG A 84 -21.39 -43.03 -13.83
C ARG A 84 -19.94 -42.90 -13.38
N VAL A 85 -19.23 -44.01 -13.21
CA VAL A 85 -17.80 -44.03 -12.89
C VAL A 85 -16.99 -43.39 -14.02
N GLU A 86 -17.25 -43.76 -15.27
CA GLU A 86 -16.54 -43.19 -16.42
C GLU A 86 -16.77 -41.66 -16.56
N ARG A 87 -17.98 -41.19 -16.22
CA ARG A 87 -18.27 -39.74 -16.15
C ARG A 87 -17.56 -39.04 -15.00
N LEU A 88 -17.48 -39.69 -13.83
CA LEU A 88 -16.75 -39.15 -12.68
C LEU A 88 -15.25 -39.11 -12.92
N GLU A 89 -14.68 -40.13 -13.57
CA GLU A 89 -13.28 -40.18 -13.97
C GLU A 89 -12.96 -39.04 -14.94
N LYS A 90 -13.83 -38.81 -15.94
CA LYS A 90 -13.67 -37.69 -16.86
C LYS A 90 -13.76 -36.34 -16.14
N GLN A 91 -14.76 -36.15 -15.27
CA GLN A 91 -14.90 -34.92 -14.46
C GLN A 91 -13.70 -34.71 -13.54
N PHE A 92 -13.14 -35.78 -12.95
CA PHE A 92 -11.96 -35.70 -12.12
C PHE A 92 -10.71 -35.32 -12.94
N GLY A 93 -10.58 -35.85 -14.15
CA GLY A 93 -9.53 -35.45 -15.10
C GLY A 93 -9.61 -33.97 -15.46
N ASP A 94 -10.81 -33.46 -15.77
CA ASP A 94 -11.03 -32.05 -16.09
C ASP A 94 -10.71 -31.14 -14.88
N ILE A 95 -11.20 -31.47 -13.68
CA ILE A 95 -10.92 -30.71 -12.44
C ILE A 95 -9.43 -30.73 -12.10
N SER A 96 -8.77 -31.88 -12.29
CA SER A 96 -7.32 -32.01 -12.06
C SER A 96 -6.53 -31.15 -13.04
N GLY A 97 -6.97 -31.04 -14.29
CA GLY A 97 -6.39 -30.16 -15.29
C GLY A 97 -6.53 -28.68 -14.92
N ASP A 98 -7.75 -28.27 -14.54
CA ASP A 98 -8.04 -26.90 -14.12
C ASP A 98 -7.24 -26.49 -12.87
N LEU A 99 -7.07 -27.41 -11.91
CA LEU A 99 -6.28 -27.16 -10.70
C LEU A 99 -4.79 -26.99 -11.01
N ALA A 100 -4.23 -27.83 -11.89
CA ALA A 100 -2.84 -27.70 -12.34
C ALA A 100 -2.60 -26.37 -13.08
N GLY A 101 -3.55 -25.95 -13.91
CA GLY A 101 -3.52 -24.62 -14.56
C GLY A 101 -3.53 -23.48 -13.54
N ALA A 102 -4.43 -23.54 -12.56
CA ALA A 102 -4.52 -22.54 -11.50
C ALA A 102 -3.26 -22.46 -10.61
N ASP A 103 -2.57 -23.59 -10.38
CA ASP A 103 -1.32 -23.61 -9.63
C ASP A 103 -0.16 -23.00 -10.42
N LEU A 104 -0.07 -23.25 -11.73
CA LEU A 104 0.90 -22.59 -12.61
C LEU A 104 0.70 -21.06 -12.64
N ASP A 105 -0.55 -20.60 -12.72
CA ASP A 105 -0.88 -19.18 -12.69
C ASP A 105 -0.46 -18.52 -11.36
N ARG A 106 -0.68 -19.19 -10.23
CA ARG A 106 -0.23 -18.70 -8.92
C ARG A 106 1.29 -18.63 -8.82
N ASP A 107 2.00 -19.61 -9.36
CA ASP A 107 3.46 -19.61 -9.34
C ASP A 107 4.05 -18.51 -10.23
N ALA A 108 3.44 -18.25 -11.39
CA ALA A 108 3.77 -17.11 -12.23
C ALA A 108 3.53 -15.78 -11.50
N GLN A 109 2.39 -15.64 -10.81
CA GLN A 109 2.10 -14.45 -10.00
C GLN A 109 3.10 -14.25 -8.86
N ARG A 110 3.49 -15.31 -8.16
CA ARG A 110 4.51 -15.25 -7.10
C ARG A 110 5.90 -14.92 -7.64
N ALA A 111 6.24 -15.39 -8.84
CA ALA A 111 7.49 -15.03 -9.49
C ALA A 111 7.49 -13.54 -9.88
N LEU A 112 6.38 -13.05 -10.42
CA LEU A 112 6.22 -11.62 -10.76
C LEU A 112 6.31 -10.75 -9.50
N ALA A 113 5.63 -11.10 -8.41
CA ALA A 113 5.69 -10.37 -7.15
C ALA A 113 7.14 -10.25 -6.65
N ARG A 114 7.87 -11.37 -6.60
CA ARG A 114 9.30 -11.37 -6.22
C ARG A 114 10.17 -10.52 -7.14
N SER A 115 9.88 -10.51 -8.44
CA SER A 115 10.62 -9.66 -9.38
C SER A 115 10.32 -8.18 -9.16
N LEU A 116 9.08 -7.84 -8.79
CA LEU A 116 8.68 -6.48 -8.49
C LEU A 116 9.33 -6.00 -7.20
N ASP A 117 9.37 -6.84 -6.16
CA ASP A 117 10.06 -6.56 -4.90
C ASP A 117 11.55 -6.32 -5.12
N ALA A 118 12.19 -7.13 -5.97
CA ALA A 118 13.61 -6.95 -6.32
C ALA A 118 13.86 -5.62 -7.05
N VAL A 119 13.01 -5.27 -8.02
CA VAL A 119 13.11 -3.99 -8.74
C VAL A 119 12.87 -2.81 -7.80
N GLU A 120 11.90 -2.92 -6.89
CA GLU A 120 11.66 -1.88 -5.87
C GLU A 120 12.89 -1.68 -5.00
N GLN A 121 13.53 -2.77 -4.56
CA GLN A 121 14.76 -2.71 -3.78
C GLN A 121 15.91 -2.06 -4.56
N ASP A 122 16.13 -2.45 -5.82
CA ASP A 122 17.17 -1.88 -6.69
C ASP A 122 16.95 -0.37 -6.92
N VAL A 123 15.70 0.05 -7.12
CA VAL A 123 15.34 1.48 -7.28
C VAL A 123 15.63 2.26 -6.01
N LEU A 124 15.29 1.70 -4.83
CA LEU A 124 15.59 2.34 -3.55
C LEU A 124 17.10 2.45 -3.29
N GLU A 125 17.88 1.44 -3.68
CA GLU A 125 19.34 1.48 -3.57
C GLU A 125 19.95 2.53 -4.49
N LEU A 126 19.57 2.54 -5.77
CA LEU A 126 20.04 3.55 -6.73
C LEU A 126 19.64 4.97 -6.29
N HIS A 127 18.44 5.12 -5.74
CA HIS A 127 17.96 6.39 -5.22
C HIS A 127 18.84 6.90 -4.06
N ARG A 128 19.16 6.03 -3.10
CA ARG A 128 20.09 6.37 -2.00
C ARG A 128 21.46 6.75 -2.55
N GLU A 129 21.99 5.98 -3.49
CA GLU A 129 23.30 6.28 -4.08
C GLU A 129 23.31 7.63 -4.81
N MET A 130 22.26 7.94 -5.56
CA MET A 130 22.11 9.23 -6.25
C MET A 130 22.05 10.38 -5.25
N LEU A 131 21.29 10.24 -4.17
CA LEU A 131 21.21 11.25 -3.11
C LEU A 131 22.57 11.42 -2.41
N ASP A 132 23.26 10.34 -2.07
CA ASP A 132 24.59 10.42 -1.43
C ASP A 132 25.63 11.10 -2.33
N ARG A 133 25.55 10.89 -3.64
CA ARG A 133 26.42 11.58 -4.60
C ARG A 133 26.10 13.08 -4.67
N LEU A 134 24.81 13.42 -4.77
CA LEU A 134 24.37 14.82 -4.76
C LEU A 134 24.72 15.52 -3.46
N ASP A 135 24.62 14.84 -2.33
CA ASP A 135 24.94 15.41 -1.02
C ASP A 135 26.43 15.76 -0.93
N ARG A 136 27.29 14.89 -1.46
CA ARG A 136 28.73 15.13 -1.55
C ARG A 136 29.11 16.28 -2.50
N GLU A 137 28.36 16.48 -3.58
CA GLU A 137 28.70 17.46 -4.64
C GLU A 137 28.04 18.83 -4.47
N GLU A 138 26.74 18.85 -4.19
CA GLU A 138 25.89 20.07 -4.17
C GLU A 138 25.20 20.31 -2.82
N GLY A 139 25.15 19.30 -1.95
CA GLY A 139 24.32 19.29 -0.74
C GLY A 139 22.86 18.92 -1.03
N VAL A 140 22.30 18.02 -0.22
CA VAL A 140 20.88 17.63 -0.30
C VAL A 140 20.12 18.19 0.89
N VAL A 141 18.97 18.79 0.61
CA VAL A 141 18.02 19.27 1.60
C VAL A 141 16.77 18.40 1.54
N THR A 142 16.46 17.74 2.65
CA THR A 142 15.19 17.05 2.83
C THR A 142 14.16 18.04 3.33
N GLY A 143 13.02 18.10 2.66
CA GLY A 143 11.90 18.95 3.01
C GLY A 143 10.63 18.16 3.18
N VAL A 144 9.71 18.68 3.97
CA VAL A 144 8.42 18.04 4.24
C VAL A 144 7.33 19.07 4.12
N LEU A 145 6.25 18.73 3.42
CA LEU A 145 5.04 19.52 3.34
C LEU A 145 3.86 18.68 3.81
N LEU A 146 3.21 19.07 4.90
CA LEU A 146 2.03 18.41 5.46
C LEU A 146 0.84 19.38 5.48
N SER A 147 -0.35 18.87 5.18
CA SER A 147 -1.62 19.54 5.48
C SER A 147 -2.65 18.55 6.01
N GLU A 148 -3.52 19.04 6.89
CA GLU A 148 -4.64 18.28 7.43
C GLU A 148 -5.62 17.93 6.31
N GLU A 149 -5.96 16.65 6.18
CA GLU A 149 -6.86 16.11 5.16
C GLU A 149 -6.50 16.48 3.70
N GLY A 150 -5.26 16.94 3.45
CA GLY A 150 -4.83 17.42 2.14
C GLY A 150 -5.42 18.78 1.77
N GLU A 151 -5.83 19.60 2.74
CA GLU A 151 -6.35 20.95 2.48
C GLU A 151 -5.37 21.76 1.63
N ASN A 152 -5.89 22.33 0.53
CA ASN A 152 -5.15 23.15 -0.44
C ASN A 152 -3.83 22.53 -0.93
N GLU A 153 -3.70 21.19 -0.97
CA GLU A 153 -2.45 20.50 -1.30
C GLU A 153 -1.79 21.03 -2.59
N THR A 154 -2.58 21.30 -3.63
CA THR A 154 -2.04 21.78 -4.92
C THR A 154 -1.45 23.18 -4.82
N LEU A 155 -2.15 24.11 -4.16
CA LEU A 155 -1.69 25.50 -4.00
C LEU A 155 -0.48 25.54 -3.07
N LEU A 156 -0.54 24.78 -1.98
CA LEU A 156 0.53 24.69 -1.01
C LEU A 156 1.79 24.05 -1.61
N ALA A 157 1.64 22.99 -2.41
CA ALA A 157 2.75 22.37 -3.13
C ALA A 157 3.36 23.32 -4.16
N GLU A 158 2.54 24.07 -4.92
CA GLU A 158 3.04 25.05 -5.88
C GLU A 158 3.80 26.19 -5.18
N ALA A 159 3.26 26.72 -4.08
CA ALA A 159 3.92 27.75 -3.27
C ALA A 159 5.25 27.22 -2.68
N TYR A 160 5.26 25.97 -2.22
CA TYR A 160 6.46 25.32 -1.69
C TYR A 160 7.54 25.13 -2.76
N GLU A 161 7.18 24.59 -3.93
CA GLU A 161 8.11 24.37 -5.04
C GLU A 161 8.64 25.70 -5.60
N LYS A 162 7.80 26.75 -5.64
CA LYS A 162 8.22 28.11 -6.02
C LYS A 162 9.19 28.72 -5.01
N CYS A 163 8.92 28.56 -3.71
CA CYS A 163 9.82 28.96 -2.63
C CYS A 163 11.17 28.24 -2.71
N ALA A 164 11.15 26.92 -2.95
CA ALA A 164 12.36 26.13 -3.15
C ALA A 164 13.18 26.66 -4.33
N ALA A 165 12.54 26.92 -5.47
CA ALA A 165 13.21 27.43 -6.67
C ALA A 165 13.84 28.82 -6.45
N GLU A 166 13.15 29.72 -5.76
CA GLU A 166 13.67 31.06 -5.42
C GLU A 166 14.87 31.00 -4.47
N CYS A 167 14.86 30.02 -3.55
CA CYS A 167 15.98 29.75 -2.66
C CYS A 167 17.16 29.04 -3.35
N GLY A 168 17.08 28.78 -4.66
CA GLY A 168 18.12 28.12 -5.44
C GLY A 168 18.13 26.59 -5.32
N LEU A 169 17.06 26.00 -4.79
CA LEU A 169 16.90 24.55 -4.67
C LEU A 169 16.24 23.98 -5.93
N ARG A 170 16.61 22.73 -6.25
CA ARG A 170 15.99 21.96 -7.33
C ARG A 170 15.37 20.70 -6.75
N VAL A 171 14.06 20.57 -6.90
CA VAL A 171 13.33 19.35 -6.52
C VAL A 171 13.80 18.20 -7.40
N ARG A 172 14.35 17.16 -6.77
CA ARG A 172 14.83 15.95 -7.44
C ARG A 172 13.84 14.81 -7.30
N ILE A 173 13.31 14.63 -6.09
CA ILE A 173 12.31 13.61 -5.79
C ILE A 173 11.15 14.23 -5.03
N ARG A 174 9.95 13.75 -5.37
CA ARG A 174 8.69 13.99 -4.68
C ARG A 174 8.14 12.65 -4.22
N ASP A 175 8.08 12.42 -2.92
CA ASP A 175 7.50 11.20 -2.36
C ASP A 175 6.25 11.54 -1.53
N GLN A 176 5.09 11.28 -2.14
CA GLN A 176 3.78 11.51 -1.54
C GLN A 176 3.39 10.43 -0.52
N ARG A 177 4.07 9.28 -0.52
CA ARG A 177 3.68 8.13 0.32
C ARG A 177 4.35 8.17 1.69
N SER A 178 5.58 8.66 1.76
CA SER A 178 6.38 8.67 3.00
C SER A 178 6.02 9.79 3.97
N ALA A 179 5.21 10.77 3.57
CA ALA A 179 4.68 11.83 4.44
C ALA A 179 3.22 11.58 4.87
N GLN A 180 2.76 10.33 4.89
CA GLN A 180 1.61 9.95 5.73
C GLN A 180 2.03 10.04 7.20
N ALA A 181 2.04 11.27 7.72
CA ALA A 181 2.11 11.53 9.13
C ALA A 181 0.83 10.95 9.77
N THR A 182 1.00 10.19 10.84
CA THR A 182 -0.02 9.41 11.55
C THR A 182 -1.43 10.02 11.50
N GLY A 183 -2.39 9.36 10.85
CA GLY A 183 -3.81 9.74 10.90
C GLY A 183 -4.32 10.58 9.72
N THR A 184 -4.79 11.80 10.00
CA THR A 184 -5.50 12.69 9.05
C THR A 184 -4.58 13.58 8.20
N TYR A 185 -3.28 13.58 8.46
CA TYR A 185 -2.32 14.45 7.78
C TYR A 185 -1.77 13.80 6.52
N TRP A 186 -1.91 14.50 5.41
CA TRP A 186 -1.36 14.11 4.13
C TRP A 186 -0.19 15.01 3.81
N GLY A 187 0.82 14.45 3.15
CA GLY A 187 1.94 15.28 2.76
C GLY A 187 2.88 14.65 1.78
N THR A 188 3.87 15.46 1.44
CA THR A 188 4.89 15.14 0.45
C THR A 188 6.27 15.38 1.05
N VAL A 189 7.14 14.38 0.96
CA VAL A 189 8.57 14.52 1.24
C VAL A 189 9.28 14.95 -0.05
N TYR A 190 10.09 15.99 0.06
CA TYR A 190 10.89 16.52 -1.03
C TYR A 190 12.37 16.26 -0.76
N HIS A 191 13.07 15.74 -1.75
CA HIS A 191 14.53 15.75 -1.75
C HIS A 191 15.00 16.77 -2.78
N MET A 192 15.70 17.79 -2.30
CA MET A 192 16.13 18.94 -3.08
C MET A 192 17.65 19.03 -3.12
N SER A 193 18.23 19.43 -4.25
CA SER A 193 19.68 19.69 -4.35
C SER A 193 19.96 21.15 -4.68
N GLY A 194 21.18 21.59 -4.38
CA GLY A 194 21.72 22.87 -4.85
C GLY A 194 22.25 23.78 -3.75
N ARG A 195 21.90 23.52 -2.49
CA ARG A 195 22.40 24.27 -1.33
C ARG A 195 22.57 23.35 -0.12
N ARG A 196 23.43 23.77 0.80
CA ARG A 196 23.58 23.12 2.11
C ARG A 196 22.40 23.49 3.03
N PRO A 197 21.92 22.54 3.85
CA PRO A 197 20.77 22.74 4.74
C PRO A 197 20.99 23.89 5.74
N ASP A 198 22.15 23.97 6.37
CA ASP A 198 22.43 24.99 7.40
C ASP A 198 22.34 26.41 6.86
N VAL A 199 22.99 26.65 5.72
CA VAL A 199 23.03 27.98 5.08
C VAL A 199 21.64 28.35 4.58
N LEU A 200 20.89 27.39 4.04
CA LEU A 200 19.51 27.62 3.63
C LEU A 200 18.63 28.00 4.83
N ALA A 201 18.76 27.29 5.95
CA ALA A 201 17.95 27.55 7.13
C ALA A 201 18.22 28.93 7.72
N GLU A 202 19.49 29.35 7.80
CA GLU A 202 19.86 30.70 8.23
C GLU A 202 19.30 31.79 7.31
N ASP A 203 19.40 31.59 5.99
CA ASP A 203 18.88 32.54 5.00
C ASP A 203 17.35 32.67 5.11
N LEU A 204 16.62 31.55 5.08
CA LEU A 204 15.16 31.51 5.21
C LEU A 204 14.71 32.16 6.51
N PHE A 205 15.40 31.87 7.61
CA PHE A 205 15.07 32.46 8.90
C PHE A 205 15.39 33.96 8.94
N SER A 206 16.47 34.40 8.30
CA SER A 206 16.79 35.82 8.12
C SER A 206 15.70 36.55 7.33
N TYR A 207 15.18 35.96 6.25
CA TYR A 207 14.04 36.48 5.50
C TYR A 207 12.80 36.61 6.39
N VAL A 208 12.44 35.56 7.13
CA VAL A 208 11.30 35.56 8.05
C VAL A 208 11.44 36.62 9.14
N ARG A 209 12.65 36.86 9.65
CA ARG A 209 12.91 37.93 10.64
C ARG A 209 12.76 39.33 10.05
N ALA A 210 13.11 39.49 8.77
CA ALA A 210 12.98 40.74 8.03
C ALA A 210 11.57 40.93 7.42
N LEU A 211 10.67 39.97 7.57
CA LEU A 211 9.31 40.06 7.06
C LEU A 211 8.48 40.99 7.96
N TYR A 212 8.07 42.12 7.38
CA TYR A 212 7.25 43.14 8.04
C TYR A 212 6.00 43.55 7.24
N ASP A 213 5.94 43.22 5.94
CA ASP A 213 4.82 43.56 5.06
C ASP A 213 4.13 42.27 4.56
N PRO A 214 2.82 42.07 4.79
CA PRO A 214 2.09 40.93 4.26
C PRO A 214 1.98 40.93 2.73
N ARG A 215 2.26 42.05 2.05
CA ARG A 215 2.20 42.18 0.58
C ARG A 215 3.53 41.97 -0.12
N ASP A 216 4.55 41.49 0.59
CA ASP A 216 5.82 41.15 -0.04
C ASP A 216 5.62 40.07 -1.12
N GLU A 217 6.21 40.26 -2.29
CA GLU A 217 6.06 39.38 -3.45
C GLU A 217 6.98 38.14 -3.40
N SER A 218 7.73 37.97 -2.30
CA SER A 218 8.63 36.83 -2.09
C SER A 218 7.85 35.51 -2.03
N ALA A 219 8.40 34.44 -2.64
CA ALA A 219 7.77 33.12 -2.57
C ALA A 219 7.72 32.54 -1.15
N VAL A 220 8.65 32.98 -0.27
CA VAL A 220 8.61 32.64 1.16
C VAL A 220 7.36 33.23 1.82
N ASN A 221 7.04 34.50 1.58
CA ASN A 221 5.83 35.12 2.10
C ASN A 221 4.56 34.47 1.51
N ALA A 222 4.56 34.14 0.21
CA ALA A 222 3.46 33.42 -0.41
C ALA A 222 3.21 32.06 0.27
N LEU A 223 4.25 31.25 0.49
CA LEU A 223 4.13 29.98 1.21
C LEU A 223 3.59 30.15 2.63
N LEU A 224 4.10 31.14 3.37
CA LEU A 224 3.65 31.42 4.74
C LEU A 224 2.20 31.90 4.80
N THR A 225 1.78 32.69 3.80
CA THR A 225 0.40 33.15 3.66
C THR A 225 -0.54 31.99 3.34
N GLU A 226 -0.15 31.10 2.43
CA GLU A 226 -0.92 29.89 2.14
C GLU A 226 -1.05 28.99 3.38
N LEU A 227 0.04 28.78 4.13
CA LEU A 227 0.00 28.05 5.42
C LEU A 227 -0.88 28.74 6.46
N ALA A 228 -0.87 30.08 6.51
CA ALA A 228 -1.72 30.86 7.41
C ALA A 228 -3.21 30.74 7.06
N SER A 229 -3.52 30.56 5.77
CA SER A 229 -4.88 30.45 5.24
C SER A 229 -5.55 29.09 5.48
N LEU A 230 -4.75 28.08 5.86
CA LEU A 230 -5.27 26.75 6.18
C LEU A 230 -6.21 26.81 7.38
N ARG A 231 -7.35 26.11 7.25
CA ARG A 231 -8.33 25.94 8.34
C ARG A 231 -7.85 24.89 9.32
N GLY A 232 -7.16 23.87 8.84
CA GLY A 232 -6.51 22.84 9.65
C GLY A 232 -5.07 23.18 10.04
N GLY A 233 -4.34 22.15 10.46
CA GLY A 233 -2.90 22.20 10.66
C GLY A 233 -2.09 22.00 9.38
N GLY A 234 -0.94 22.67 9.26
CA GLY A 234 -0.01 22.51 8.15
C GLY A 234 1.44 22.73 8.57
N ILE A 235 2.36 22.04 7.90
CA ILE A 235 3.79 22.14 8.15
C ILE A 235 4.53 22.28 6.82
N ALA A 236 5.44 23.24 6.72
CA ALA A 236 6.45 23.28 5.66
C ALA A 236 7.84 23.29 6.27
N GLN A 237 8.67 22.34 5.85
CA GLN A 237 10.04 22.16 6.32
C GLN A 237 11.02 22.21 5.15
N PHE A 238 12.14 22.89 5.37
CA PHE A 238 13.31 22.94 4.49
C PHE A 238 14.55 22.61 5.32
N GLY A 239 14.88 21.31 5.42
CA GLY A 239 15.94 20.84 6.30
C GLY A 239 15.70 21.29 7.75
N PRO A 240 16.62 22.04 8.37
CA PRO A 240 16.48 22.55 9.74
C PRO A 240 15.38 23.62 9.90
N PHE A 241 15.07 24.37 8.84
CA PHE A 241 14.05 25.41 8.90
C PHE A 241 12.65 24.81 8.81
N VAL A 242 11.76 25.24 9.71
CA VAL A 242 10.39 24.75 9.83
C VAL A 242 9.43 25.92 10.01
N ALA A 243 8.33 25.88 9.26
CA ALA A 243 7.16 26.73 9.41
C ALA A 243 5.93 25.86 9.73
N VAL A 244 5.20 26.22 10.77
CA VAL A 244 4.00 25.49 11.22
C VAL A 244 2.82 26.45 11.32
N GLY A 245 1.76 26.13 10.59
CA GLY A 245 0.46 26.74 10.72
C GLY A 245 -0.47 25.83 11.52
N THR A 246 -1.11 26.39 12.54
CA THR A 246 -2.27 25.79 13.21
C THR A 246 -3.40 26.80 13.18
N PRO A 247 -4.66 26.40 13.49
CA PRO A 247 -5.79 27.33 13.51
C PRO A 247 -5.56 28.56 14.42
N SER A 248 -4.68 28.42 15.43
CA SER A 248 -4.42 29.44 16.45
C SER A 248 -3.08 30.16 16.33
N ALA A 249 -2.13 29.68 15.51
CA ALA A 249 -0.80 30.27 15.42
C ALA A 249 -0.10 29.97 14.09
N LEU A 250 0.80 30.87 13.67
CA LEU A 250 1.79 30.61 12.62
C LEU A 250 3.18 30.86 13.19
N LEU A 251 3.97 29.80 13.37
CA LEU A 251 5.31 29.87 13.95
C LEU A 251 6.36 29.38 12.98
N CYS A 252 7.50 30.06 12.94
CA CYS A 252 8.69 29.61 12.24
C CYS A 252 9.83 29.38 13.23
N GLY A 253 10.66 28.37 12.97
CA GLY A 253 11.84 28.11 13.76
C GLY A 253 12.92 27.35 13.01
N VAL A 254 14.12 27.33 13.57
CA VAL A 254 15.24 26.52 13.09
C VAL A 254 15.53 25.45 14.11
N LEU A 255 15.22 24.20 13.77
CA LEU A 255 15.49 23.02 14.59
C LEU A 255 16.98 22.63 14.48
N PRO A 256 17.60 22.06 15.52
CA PRO A 256 18.90 21.44 15.40
C PRO A 256 18.84 20.19 14.50
N ASP A 257 19.95 19.85 13.83
CA ASP A 257 20.03 18.74 12.86
C ASP A 257 19.58 17.39 13.42
N ASP A 258 19.87 17.13 14.69
CA ASP A 258 19.50 15.90 15.40
C ASP A 258 17.97 15.73 15.56
N GLU A 259 17.21 16.82 15.42
CA GLU A 259 15.75 16.88 15.59
C GLU A 259 15.00 17.07 14.26
N SER A 260 15.70 17.10 13.12
CA SER A 260 15.13 17.30 11.77
C SER A 260 14.34 16.10 11.23
N THR A 261 13.92 15.18 12.11
CA THR A 261 13.11 14.01 11.75
C THR A 261 11.75 14.48 11.21
N PRO A 262 11.21 13.87 10.14
CA PRO A 262 9.93 14.27 9.56
C PRO A 262 8.83 14.31 10.63
N PRO A 263 8.08 15.42 10.73
CA PRO A 263 7.19 15.67 11.85
C PRO A 263 5.95 14.78 11.82
N THR A 264 5.50 14.36 13.01
CA THR A 264 4.32 13.51 13.19
C THR A 264 3.02 14.31 13.24
N GLU A 265 3.01 15.49 13.90
CA GLU A 265 1.80 16.29 14.12
C GLU A 265 2.13 17.80 14.29
N PRO A 266 1.34 18.74 13.72
CA PRO A 266 1.60 20.18 13.79
C PRO A 266 1.65 20.78 15.21
N TRP A 267 0.80 20.36 16.13
CA TRP A 267 0.77 20.92 17.49
C TRP A 267 2.02 20.58 18.31
N GLN A 268 2.55 19.35 18.17
CA GLN A 268 3.79 18.95 18.83
C GLN A 268 4.98 19.78 18.37
N LEU A 269 4.92 20.28 17.14
CA LEU A 269 5.96 21.09 16.53
C LEU A 269 5.83 22.57 16.96
N VAL A 270 4.61 23.06 17.15
CA VAL A 270 4.36 24.37 17.78
C VAL A 270 4.95 24.43 19.18
N ASP A 271 4.70 23.42 20.01
CA ASP A 271 5.22 23.37 21.38
C ASP A 271 6.75 23.32 21.38
N ARG A 272 7.35 22.51 20.50
CA ARG A 272 8.81 22.46 20.31
C ARG A 272 9.40 23.80 19.86
N ILE A 273 8.80 24.48 18.89
CA ILE A 273 9.30 25.78 18.43
C ILE A 273 9.25 26.83 19.55
N ARG A 274 8.22 26.78 20.41
CA ARG A 274 8.09 27.70 21.56
C ARG A 274 9.18 27.49 22.62
N GLU A 275 9.67 26.26 22.76
CA GLU A 275 10.77 25.92 23.68
C GLU A 275 12.14 26.36 23.15
N LEU A 276 12.27 26.65 21.85
CA LEU A 276 13.51 27.16 21.26
C LEU A 276 13.86 28.56 21.80
N PRO A 277 15.16 28.89 21.87
CA PRO A 277 15.57 30.23 22.28
C PRO A 277 15.06 31.29 21.28
N ALA A 278 14.78 32.50 21.79
CA ALA A 278 14.08 33.56 21.05
C ALA A 278 14.79 34.05 19.77
N ASP A 279 16.08 33.73 19.63
CA ASP A 279 16.89 33.99 18.45
C ASP A 279 16.70 32.94 17.34
N ARG A 280 15.98 31.84 17.60
CA ARG A 280 15.72 30.71 16.68
C ARG A 280 14.23 30.44 16.45
N GLN A 281 13.34 31.27 17.02
CA GLN A 281 11.91 31.21 16.78
C GLN A 281 11.36 32.58 16.37
N ARG A 282 10.30 32.57 15.56
CA ARG A 282 9.56 33.77 15.16
C ARG A 282 8.08 33.48 15.09
N ASP A 283 7.31 34.29 15.82
CA ASP A 283 5.85 34.29 15.73
C ASP A 283 5.40 35.21 14.60
N LEU A 284 4.64 34.63 13.66
CA LEU A 284 4.06 35.29 12.50
C LEU A 284 2.54 35.19 12.49
N SER A 285 1.91 34.97 13.65
CA SER A 285 0.45 34.82 13.74
C SER A 285 -0.33 36.04 13.24
N TRP A 286 0.33 37.20 13.09
CA TRP A 286 -0.22 38.40 12.45
C TRP A 286 -0.48 38.26 10.94
N LEU A 287 0.08 37.25 10.26
CA LEU A 287 -0.20 36.94 8.85
C LEU A 287 -1.54 36.20 8.65
N ARG A 288 -2.13 35.69 9.73
CA ARG A 288 -3.42 34.99 9.62
C ARG A 288 -4.51 36.00 9.25
N PRO A 289 -5.43 35.65 8.34
CA PRO A 289 -6.61 36.46 8.13
C PRO A 289 -7.44 36.47 9.43
N ASP A 290 -7.76 37.66 9.94
CA ASP A 290 -8.79 37.80 10.97
C ASP A 290 -10.12 37.26 10.39
N GLU A 291 -10.76 36.32 11.09
CA GLU A 291 -12.06 35.75 10.69
C GLU A 291 -13.16 36.81 10.47
#